data_AF-A0A7I0J569-F1
#
_entry.id   AF-A0A7I0J569-F1
#
_cell.length_a   1.000
_cell.length_b   1.000
_cell.length_c   1.000
_cell.angle_alpha   90.00
_cell.angle_beta   90.00
_cell.angle_gamma   90.00
#
_symmetry.space_group_name_H-M   'P 1'
#
loop_
_entity.id
_entity.type
_entity.pdbx_description
1 polymer ?
#
loop_
_entity_poly.entity_id
_entity_poly.type
_entity_poly.pdbx_seq_one_letter_code
_entity_poly.pdbx_strand_id
1 'polypeptide(L)'
;GNSDLDCSIVSGESAPKAVSAGTHVQAGTLNLTGPLTMQATAAAKDSFLAEMVRLMEAAEGGRSRYRRIADRVSALYAPVVHLAAFATFLGWMVASGDWHRAMTIAIA
;
A
#
# COMPACT_ATOMS: atom_id res chain seq x y z
N GLY A 1 36.01 18.64 0.04
CA GLY A 1 36.57 17.50 0.77
C GLY A 1 36.68 16.30 -0.17
N ASN A 2 37.31 15.23 0.30
CA ASN A 2 37.32 13.92 -0.36
C ASN A 2 36.71 12.90 0.61
N SER A 3 35.91 11.98 0.08
CA SER A 3 35.25 10.93 0.85
C SER A 3 34.81 9.80 -0.06
N ASP A 4 34.31 8.72 0.52
CA ASP A 4 33.64 7.63 -0.15
C ASP A 4 32.14 7.70 0.12
N LEU A 5 31.35 7.46 -0.92
CA LEU A 5 29.90 7.42 -0.85
C LEU A 5 29.38 6.00 -1.07
N ASP A 6 28.41 5.61 -0.26
CA ASP A 6 27.56 4.46 -0.55
C ASP A 6 26.42 4.90 -1.45
N CYS A 7 26.43 4.35 -2.67
CA CYS A 7 25.43 4.59 -3.71
C CYS A 7 24.44 3.43 -3.87
N SER A 8 24.46 2.42 -2.99
CA SER A 8 23.64 1.21 -3.11
C SER A 8 22.15 1.50 -3.27
N ILE A 9 21.62 2.52 -2.58
CA ILE A 9 20.20 2.91 -2.68
C ILE A 9 19.83 3.52 -4.04
N VAL A 10 20.81 4.08 -4.78
CA VAL A 10 20.56 4.75 -6.06
C VAL A 10 20.97 3.88 -7.25
N SER A 11 22.15 3.25 -7.18
CA SER A 11 22.70 2.43 -8.27
C SER A 11 22.59 0.93 -8.06
N GLY A 12 22.30 0.46 -6.83
CA GLY A 12 22.30 -0.97 -6.49
C GLY A 12 23.71 -1.57 -6.28
N GLU A 13 24.75 -0.76 -6.41
CA GLU A 13 26.15 -1.19 -6.26
C GLU A 13 26.61 -1.03 -4.81
N SER A 14 27.10 -2.10 -4.19
CA SER A 14 27.59 -2.08 -2.81
C SER A 14 29.00 -1.51 -2.66
N ALA A 15 29.74 -1.35 -3.76
CA ALA A 15 31.09 -0.83 -3.74
C ALA A 15 31.08 0.68 -3.43
N PRO A 16 31.80 1.14 -2.39
CA PRO A 16 31.93 2.57 -2.10
C PRO A 16 32.52 3.32 -3.30
N LYS A 17 31.91 4.45 -3.65
CA LYS A 17 32.36 5.32 -4.73
C LYS A 17 33.15 6.48 -4.16
N ALA A 18 34.43 6.55 -4.50
CA ALA A 18 35.28 7.69 -4.15
C ALA A 18 34.78 8.97 -4.84
N VAL A 19 34.68 10.05 -4.07
CA VAL A 19 34.29 11.37 -4.57
C VAL A 19 35.28 12.45 -4.14
N SER A 20 35.48 13.40 -5.05
CA SER A 20 36.34 14.55 -4.86
C SER A 20 35.67 15.82 -5.39
N ALA A 21 36.30 16.97 -5.18
CA ALA A 21 35.78 18.26 -5.63
C ALA A 21 35.44 18.24 -7.13
N GLY A 22 34.22 18.69 -7.47
CA GLY A 22 33.70 18.68 -8.84
C GLY A 22 32.93 17.41 -9.24
N THR A 23 32.89 16.38 -8.39
CA THR A 23 32.08 15.18 -8.64
C THR A 23 30.60 15.46 -8.39
N HIS A 24 29.74 15.12 -9.36
CA HIS A 24 28.28 15.16 -9.16
C HIS A 24 27.83 14.01 -8.24
N VAL A 25 27.07 14.36 -7.21
CA VAL A 25 26.55 13.42 -6.21
C VAL A 25 25.03 13.40 -6.27
N GLN A 26 24.44 12.21 -6.19
CA GLN A 26 22.99 12.03 -6.17
C GLN A 26 22.46 12.20 -4.74
N ALA A 27 21.29 12.83 -4.60
CA ALA A 27 20.62 12.91 -3.31
C ALA A 27 20.21 11.51 -2.82
N GLY A 28 20.46 11.23 -1.54
CA GLY A 28 20.14 9.95 -0.91
C GLY A 28 21.35 9.02 -0.69
N THR A 29 22.53 9.33 -1.23
CA THR A 29 23.77 8.57 -0.97
C THR A 29 24.28 8.81 0.44
N LEU A 30 24.88 7.80 1.07
CA LEU A 30 25.44 7.90 2.42
C LEU A 30 26.94 8.23 2.36
N ASN A 31 27.36 9.22 3.14
CA ASN A 31 28.77 9.61 3.27
C ASN A 31 29.49 8.73 4.31
N LEU A 32 30.67 8.19 3.97
CA LEU A 32 31.33 7.17 4.79
C LEU A 32 32.60 7.66 5.52
N THR A 33 33.56 8.26 4.81
CA THR A 33 34.93 8.39 5.34
C THR A 33 35.31 9.80 5.81
N GLY A 34 34.94 10.84 5.06
CA GLY A 34 35.37 12.21 5.33
C GLY A 34 34.25 13.26 5.24
N PRO A 35 34.37 14.41 5.92
CA PRO A 35 33.38 15.47 5.82
C PRO A 35 33.36 16.08 4.42
N LEU A 36 32.16 16.27 3.88
CA LEU A 36 31.93 16.88 2.59
C LEU A 36 31.15 18.19 2.75
N THR A 37 31.66 19.25 2.12
CA THR A 37 30.89 20.47 1.86
C THR A 37 30.41 20.39 0.42
N MET A 38 29.11 20.47 0.22
CA MET A 38 28.46 20.28 -1.08
C MET A 38 27.55 21.47 -1.40
N GLN A 39 27.39 21.77 -2.68
CA GLN A 39 26.42 22.73 -3.17
C GLN A 39 25.20 21.98 -3.71
N ALA A 40 24.00 22.33 -3.24
CA ALA A 40 22.76 21.78 -3.77
C ALA A 40 22.51 22.32 -5.18
N THR A 41 22.41 21.41 -6.16
CA THR A 41 22.15 21.75 -7.57
C THR A 41 20.69 21.56 -7.98
N ALA A 42 19.90 20.87 -7.16
CA ALA A 42 18.48 20.61 -7.39
C ALA A 42 17.68 20.70 -6.08
N ALA A 43 16.39 21.00 -6.17
CA ALA A 43 15.50 21.01 -5.02
C ALA A 43 15.21 19.58 -4.55
N ALA A 44 14.97 19.39 -3.25
CA ALA A 44 14.71 18.06 -2.67
C ALA A 44 13.51 17.33 -3.30
N LYS A 45 12.48 18.08 -3.73
CA LYS A 45 11.29 17.56 -4.42
C LYS A 45 11.58 16.97 -5.82
N ASP A 46 12.69 17.39 -6.43
CA ASP A 46 13.17 16.98 -7.74
C ASP A 46 14.32 15.96 -7.61
N SER A 47 14.54 15.43 -6.40
CA SER A 47 15.54 14.40 -6.14
C SER A 47 15.12 13.04 -6.67
N PHE A 48 16.11 12.19 -6.92
CA PHE A 48 15.90 10.80 -7.31
C PHE A 48 15.01 10.03 -6.32
N LEU A 49 15.23 10.22 -5.01
CA LEU A 49 14.42 9.58 -3.97
C LEU A 49 12.95 10.00 -4.03
N ALA A 50 12.69 11.31 -4.21
CA ALA A 50 11.33 11.81 -4.34
C ALA A 50 10.61 11.21 -5.57
N GLU A 51 11.34 10.98 -6.66
CA GLU A 51 10.81 10.31 -7.84
C GLU A 51 10.51 8.83 -7.60
N MET A 52 11.39 8.10 -6.90
CA MET A 52 11.14 6.71 -6.52
C MET A 52 9.92 6.55 -5.63
N VAL A 53 9.72 7.46 -4.66
CA VAL A 53 8.53 7.46 -3.80
C VAL A 53 7.27 7.67 -4.65
N ARG A 54 7.27 8.65 -5.56
CA ARG A 54 6.13 8.88 -6.48
C ARG A 54 5.82 7.67 -7.34
N LEU A 55 6.85 6.99 -7.86
CA LEU A 55 6.67 5.76 -8.65
C LEU A 55 6.10 4.61 -7.82
N MET A 56 6.56 4.43 -6.58
CA MET A 56 6.00 3.43 -5.66
C MET A 56 4.53 3.73 -5.32
N GLU A 57 4.20 4.99 -4.99
CA GLU A 57 2.82 5.40 -4.74
C GLU A 57 1.90 5.15 -5.95
N ALA A 58 2.36 5.46 -7.16
CA ALA A 58 1.61 5.20 -8.38
C ALA A 58 1.38 3.68 -8.60
N ALA A 59 2.40 2.86 -8.33
CA ALA A 59 2.31 1.40 -8.44
C ALA A 59 1.37 0.79 -7.39
N GLU A 60 1.36 1.29 -6.16
CA GLU A 60 0.47 0.84 -5.09
C GLU A 60 -0.97 1.33 -5.28
N GLY A 61 -1.15 2.57 -5.76
CA GLY A 61 -2.46 3.17 -6.02
C GLY A 61 -3.31 2.38 -7.02
N GLY A 62 -2.67 1.71 -7.99
CA GLY A 62 -3.36 0.87 -8.99
C GLY A 62 -4.10 -0.34 -8.39
N ARG A 63 -3.67 -0.86 -7.23
CA ARG A 63 -4.32 -2.00 -6.55
C ARG A 63 -5.62 -1.63 -5.84
N SER A 64 -5.91 -0.33 -5.69
CA SER A 64 -7.07 0.17 -4.95
C SER A 64 -8.42 -0.20 -5.57
N ARG A 65 -8.54 -0.19 -6.90
CA ARG A 65 -9.86 -0.32 -7.57
C ARG A 65 -10.47 -1.71 -7.40
N TYR A 66 -9.69 -2.78 -7.59
CA TYR A 66 -10.18 -4.15 -7.42
C TYR A 66 -10.55 -4.43 -5.96
N ARG A 67 -9.75 -3.93 -5.01
CA ARG A 67 -10.03 -4.03 -3.58
C ARG A 67 -11.36 -3.35 -3.21
N ARG A 68 -11.61 -2.14 -3.71
CA ARG A 68 -12.87 -1.42 -3.50
C ARG A 68 -14.09 -2.17 -4.04
N ILE A 69 -13.96 -2.89 -5.16
CA ILE A 69 -15.06 -3.70 -5.70
C ILE A 69 -15.33 -4.90 -4.79
N ALA A 70 -14.28 -5.62 -4.38
CA ALA A 70 -14.40 -6.74 -3.46
C ALA A 70 -15.03 -6.31 -2.13
N ASP A 71 -14.54 -5.22 -1.53
CA ASP A 71 -15.06 -4.66 -0.28
C ASP A 71 -16.54 -4.29 -0.40
N ARG A 72 -16.96 -3.72 -1.53
CA ARG A 72 -18.37 -3.38 -1.79
C ARG A 72 -19.26 -4.62 -1.86
N VAL A 73 -18.80 -5.69 -2.51
CA VAL A 73 -19.55 -6.96 -2.58
C VAL A 73 -19.63 -7.61 -1.20
N SER A 74 -18.52 -7.66 -0.46
CA SER A 74 -18.47 -8.20 0.90
C SER A 74 -19.38 -7.41 1.86
N ALA A 75 -19.44 -6.09 1.73
CA ALA A 75 -20.33 -5.25 2.54
C ALA A 75 -21.82 -5.54 2.28
N LEU A 76 -22.18 -5.95 1.06
CA LEU A 76 -23.57 -6.29 0.71
C LEU A 76 -23.95 -7.72 1.13
N TYR A 77 -22.99 -8.62 1.30
CA TYR A 77 -23.24 -10.01 1.67
C TYR A 77 -23.99 -10.13 3.01
N ALA A 78 -23.48 -9.47 4.06
CA ALA A 78 -24.09 -9.52 5.38
C ALA A 78 -25.57 -9.09 5.39
N PRO A 79 -25.96 -7.89 4.90
CA PRO A 79 -27.36 -7.48 4.91
C PRO A 79 -28.26 -8.37 4.05
N VAL A 80 -27.77 -8.87 2.91
CA VAL A 80 -28.56 -9.77 2.04
C VAL A 80 -28.86 -11.09 2.75
N VAL A 81 -27.86 -11.72 3.36
CA VAL A 81 -28.04 -12.99 4.08
C VAL A 81 -28.98 -12.82 5.27
N HIS A 82 -28.85 -11.74 6.05
CA HIS A 82 -29.72 -11.49 7.20
C HIS A 82 -31.17 -11.20 6.77
N LEU A 83 -31.38 -10.46 5.68
CA LEU A 83 -32.71 -10.22 5.13
C LEU A 83 -33.33 -11.52 4.59
N ALA A 84 -32.55 -12.35 3.91
CA ALA A 84 -33.02 -13.64 3.42
C ALA A 84 -33.41 -14.58 4.57
N ALA A 85 -32.55 -14.70 5.60
CA ALA A 85 -32.84 -15.49 6.79
C ALA A 85 -34.11 -15.00 7.51
N PHE A 86 -34.27 -13.68 7.66
CA PHE A 86 -35.46 -13.08 8.26
C PHE A 86 -36.74 -13.32 7.43
N ALA A 87 -36.65 -13.18 6.10
CA ALA A 87 -37.77 -13.46 5.20
C ALA A 87 -38.20 -14.93 5.24
N THR A 88 -37.22 -15.85 5.25
CA THR A 88 -37.46 -17.29 5.39
C THR A 88 -38.12 -17.61 6.73
N PHE A 89 -37.62 -17.02 7.82
CA PHE A 89 -38.21 -17.16 9.15
C PHE A 89 -39.68 -16.73 9.17
N LEU A 90 -39.98 -15.53 8.66
CA LEU A 90 -41.35 -15.01 8.60
C LEU A 90 -42.26 -15.87 7.72
N GLY A 91 -41.78 -16.30 6.55
CA GLY A 91 -42.54 -17.14 5.63
C GLY A 91 -42.96 -18.46 6.26
N TRP A 92 -42.04 -19.13 6.95
CA TRP A 92 -42.33 -20.40 7.62
C TRP A 92 -43.17 -20.24 8.88
N MET A 93 -43.00 -19.15 9.62
CA MET A 93 -43.80 -18.84 10.80
C MET A 93 -45.28 -18.61 10.43
N VAL A 94 -45.54 -17.87 9.35
CA VAL A 94 -46.91 -17.66 8.83
C VAL A 94 -47.52 -18.95 8.28
N ALA A 95 -46.74 -19.77 7.58
CA ALA A 95 -47.24 -21.00 6.97
C ALA A 95 -47.48 -22.14 7.97
N SER A 96 -46.66 -22.25 9.02
CA SER A 96 -46.64 -23.43 9.91
C SER A 96 -47.08 -23.15 11.34
N GLY A 97 -46.95 -21.90 11.83
CA GLY A 97 -47.15 -21.56 13.24
C GLY A 97 -46.14 -22.17 14.23
N ASP A 98 -45.23 -23.02 13.75
CA ASP A 98 -44.22 -23.72 14.55
C ASP A 98 -42.89 -22.94 14.55
N TRP A 99 -42.58 -22.35 15.71
CA TRP A 99 -41.37 -21.56 15.94
C TRP A 99 -40.09 -22.40 15.78
N HIS A 100 -40.12 -23.68 16.13
CA HIS A 100 -38.93 -24.53 16.12
C HIS A 100 -38.49 -24.87 14.69
N ARG A 101 -39.46 -25.18 13.82
CA ARG A 101 -39.22 -25.39 12.38
C ARG A 101 -38.78 -24.11 11.67
N ALA A 102 -39.43 -22.98 11.94
CA ALA A 102 -39.07 -21.71 11.31
C ALA A 102 -37.63 -21.27 11.64
N MET A 103 -37.20 -21.45 12.89
CA MET A 103 -35.82 -21.13 13.31
C MET A 103 -34.79 -22.02 12.62
N THR A 104 -35.07 -23.32 12.49
CA THR A 104 -34.14 -24.27 11.86
C THR A 104 -33.91 -23.95 10.39
N ILE A 105 -34.96 -23.60 9.64
CA ILE A 105 -34.87 -23.28 8.21
C ILE A 105 -34.27 -21.89 7.97
N ALA A 106 -34.35 -20.98 8.94
CA ALA A 106 -33.75 -19.65 8.82
C ALA A 106 -32.23 -19.63 9.05
N ILE A 107 -31.69 -20.61 9.79
CA ILE A 107 -30.26 -20.71 10.13
C ILE A 107 -29.51 -21.68 9.21
N ALA A 108 -30.20 -22.72 8.71
CA ALA A 108 -29.65 -23.71 7.77
C ALA A 108 -29.48 -23.14 6.36
#